data_AF-A0A8T2XWL3-F1
#
_entry.id   AF-A0A8T2XWL3-F1
#
_cell.length_a   1.000
_cell.length_b   1.000
_cell.length_c   1.000
_cell.angle_alpha   90.00
_cell.angle_beta   90.00
_cell.angle_gamma   90.00
#
_symmetry.space_group_name_H-M   'P 1'
#
loop_
_entity.id
_entity.type
_entity.pdbx_description
1 polymer ?
#
loop_
_entity_poly.entity_id
_entity_poly.type
_entity_poly.pdbx_seq_one_letter_code
_entity_poly.pdbx_strand_id
1 'polypeptide(L)'
;MDSKNGTPEEKGNASPPPRRGQIKAKIGEELRTFVTRGVGRKGTMPFIEHGIVSAGPEKDLTAQWAYMHIDLSPPRPPDEALNSIPGPWILIDVFDKLDSSSSTSSSSSNPSSSGRASTVSATALVNVVLLLNGHWPETRHKSSFGIAFDIDGVILRGKDPIGGSPQALRRLYGDSGNLNVPFLFLTNGGGIPESRRASELSELLGVKILPSQVLQGHSPFKSFMERYENQLIVATGKGEPAVVMSEYGFKKVVSLDEYASCFENIDPLAQYKKWTTKQGLDRSSLPLNTVPRYDVSSETVKAVFVVSDPVDWGRDIQVLCDVLRCGGLPGQENGHQPQPPLYFAADDLEYQAAFPSSRLGMGAFRIALESVFNRIHYNPLEYVCFGKPDPFVFKNAEAMLKQLQPSYHSDNFKEPGDSGLQSFKTLYMIGDNPSVDVKGAQQAGHPWFSILTRTGVFRGKHNHAEFPADLVIDTVEEAVDYILGRERIS
;
A
#
# COMPACT_ATOMS: atom_id res chain seq x y z
N MET A 1 44.32 -43.41 45.13
CA MET A 1 44.01 -44.79 44.72
C MET A 1 43.60 -44.72 43.26
N ASP A 2 44.55 -44.53 42.35
CA ASP A 2 45.38 -45.59 41.76
C ASP A 2 44.57 -46.78 41.27
N SER A 3 44.44 -46.91 39.94
CA SER A 3 45.01 -48.05 39.22
C SER A 3 44.80 -47.90 37.71
N LYS A 4 45.92 -47.77 37.00
CA LYS A 4 46.10 -48.12 35.58
C LYS A 4 45.89 -49.64 35.41
N ASN A 5 45.45 -50.06 34.22
CA ASN A 5 45.98 -51.25 33.54
C ASN A 5 45.75 -51.14 32.01
N GLY A 6 46.85 -51.22 31.25
CA GLY A 6 46.87 -51.46 29.78
C GLY A 6 46.56 -52.94 29.48
N THR A 7 46.39 -53.45 28.26
CA THR A 7 47.09 -53.35 26.94
C THR A 7 46.38 -54.37 26.00
N PRO A 8 46.73 -54.60 24.70
CA PRO A 8 47.29 -53.78 23.63
C PRO A 8 46.53 -53.91 22.26
N GLU A 9 47.10 -53.23 21.25
CA GLU A 9 46.77 -53.07 19.83
C GLU A 9 46.31 -54.29 19.00
N GLU A 10 45.43 -54.03 18.02
CA GLU A 10 45.43 -54.75 16.72
C GLU A 10 45.46 -53.72 15.57
N LYS A 11 46.50 -53.82 14.73
CA LYS A 11 46.79 -52.92 13.61
C LYS A 11 46.02 -53.36 12.36
N GLY A 12 45.11 -52.52 11.87
CA GLY A 12 44.52 -52.60 10.53
C GLY A 12 45.07 -51.48 9.63
N ASN A 13 45.77 -51.85 8.55
CA ASN A 13 46.31 -50.95 7.53
C ASN A 13 45.22 -50.08 6.88
N ALA A 14 45.29 -48.75 7.07
CA ALA A 14 44.49 -47.79 6.30
C ALA A 14 45.36 -47.14 5.20
N SER A 15 44.92 -47.26 3.94
CA SER A 15 45.48 -46.54 2.79
C SER A 15 45.27 -45.02 2.95
N PRO A 16 46.20 -44.16 2.47
CA PRO A 16 46.06 -42.72 2.63
C PRO A 16 44.93 -42.16 1.75
N PRO A 17 44.21 -41.11 2.19
CA PRO A 17 43.14 -40.51 1.40
C PRO A 17 43.69 -39.77 0.17
N PRO A 18 42.93 -39.67 -0.93
CA PRO A 18 43.42 -39.11 -2.18
C PRO A 18 43.65 -37.60 -2.06
N ARG A 19 44.76 -37.13 -2.65
CA ARG A 19 45.11 -35.70 -2.68
C ARG A 19 44.10 -34.91 -3.52
N ARG A 20 43.80 -33.70 -3.05
CA ARG A 20 42.85 -32.66 -3.52
C ARG A 20 42.79 -32.39 -5.04
N GLY A 21 43.67 -32.97 -5.86
CA GLY A 21 43.70 -32.85 -7.32
C GLY A 21 42.82 -33.84 -8.08
N GLN A 22 42.50 -35.03 -7.52
CA GLN A 22 41.71 -36.05 -8.23
C GLN A 22 40.18 -35.82 -8.19
N ILE A 23 39.68 -34.99 -7.27
CA ILE A 23 38.25 -34.64 -7.18
C ILE A 23 37.85 -33.58 -8.21
N LYS A 24 38.78 -32.72 -8.64
CA LYS A 24 38.51 -31.69 -9.67
C LYS A 24 38.43 -32.23 -11.09
N ALA A 25 39.05 -33.39 -11.37
CA ALA A 25 38.98 -34.02 -12.70
C ALA A 25 37.63 -34.71 -12.94
N LYS A 26 37.03 -35.33 -11.91
CA LYS A 26 35.76 -36.06 -12.03
C LYS A 26 34.53 -35.14 -12.16
N ILE A 27 34.56 -33.98 -11.51
CA ILE A 27 33.52 -32.95 -11.63
C ILE A 27 33.61 -32.21 -12.99
N GLY A 28 34.81 -32.08 -13.55
CA GLY A 28 35.02 -31.43 -14.85
C GLY A 28 34.63 -32.26 -16.07
N GLU A 29 34.44 -33.57 -15.90
CA GLU A 29 34.08 -34.50 -16.98
C GLU A 29 32.55 -34.73 -17.07
N GLU A 30 31.84 -34.77 -15.94
CA GLU A 30 30.36 -34.85 -15.90
C GLU A 30 29.66 -33.56 -16.37
N LEU A 31 30.29 -32.39 -16.15
CA LEU A 31 29.76 -31.10 -16.64
C LEU A 31 29.90 -30.91 -18.16
N ARG A 32 30.84 -31.61 -18.82
CA ARG A 32 30.99 -31.54 -20.29
C ARG A 32 30.00 -32.41 -21.04
N THR A 33 29.50 -33.48 -20.41
CA THR A 33 28.50 -34.37 -21.02
C THR A 33 27.09 -33.76 -21.02
N PHE A 34 26.81 -32.82 -20.11
CA PHE A 34 25.51 -32.14 -20.01
C PHE A 34 25.33 -31.01 -21.04
N VAL A 35 26.42 -30.36 -21.46
CA VAL A 35 26.38 -29.20 -22.38
C VAL A 35 26.38 -29.61 -23.86
N THR A 36 26.67 -30.88 -24.20
CA THR A 36 26.71 -31.35 -25.60
C THR A 36 25.46 -32.11 -26.09
N ARG A 37 24.38 -32.20 -25.28
CA ARG A 37 23.10 -32.81 -25.70
C ARG A 37 21.92 -31.83 -25.76
N GLY A 38 22.19 -30.54 -25.87
CA GLY A 38 21.20 -29.48 -25.98
C GLY A 38 21.09 -28.82 -27.36
N VAL A 39 21.24 -29.57 -28.47
CA VAL A 39 20.90 -29.07 -29.81
C VAL A 39 20.35 -30.22 -30.65
N GLY A 40 19.01 -30.27 -30.84
CA GLY A 40 18.41 -31.09 -31.92
C GLY A 40 17.05 -31.73 -31.64
N ARG A 41 16.00 -31.07 -32.16
CA ARG A 41 14.75 -31.62 -32.77
C ARG A 41 13.76 -32.50 -31.96
N LYS A 42 12.51 -32.02 -32.01
CA LYS A 42 11.20 -32.72 -32.05
C LYS A 42 11.20 -34.23 -31.78
N GLY A 43 10.46 -34.65 -30.76
CA GLY A 43 9.96 -36.01 -30.60
C GLY A 43 9.68 -36.38 -29.15
N THR A 44 8.43 -36.77 -28.90
CA THR A 44 7.89 -37.52 -27.75
C THR A 44 8.92 -38.17 -26.81
N MET A 45 8.76 -37.96 -25.49
CA MET A 45 9.41 -38.76 -24.44
C MET A 45 8.36 -39.46 -23.55
N PRO A 46 8.61 -40.71 -23.14
CA PRO A 46 7.61 -41.58 -22.50
C PRO A 46 7.63 -41.51 -20.96
N PHE A 47 6.55 -42.01 -20.37
CA PHE A 47 6.34 -42.30 -18.96
C PHE A 47 7.51 -43.10 -18.33
N ILE A 48 7.89 -42.75 -17.10
CA ILE A 48 8.64 -43.62 -16.19
C ILE A 48 7.93 -43.63 -14.83
N GLU A 49 7.54 -44.84 -14.42
CA GLU A 49 6.91 -45.19 -13.15
C GLU A 49 7.86 -44.97 -11.95
N HIS A 50 7.33 -44.44 -10.84
CA HIS A 50 8.04 -44.40 -9.56
C HIS A 50 7.78 -45.68 -8.76
N GLY A 51 8.81 -46.50 -8.62
CA GLY A 51 8.87 -47.59 -7.64
C GLY A 51 9.15 -47.05 -6.23
N ILE A 52 8.32 -47.47 -5.28
CA ILE A 52 8.42 -47.22 -3.84
C ILE A 52 9.53 -48.09 -3.25
N VAL A 53 10.47 -47.50 -2.50
CA VAL A 53 11.33 -48.25 -1.57
C VAL A 53 11.28 -47.59 -0.20
N SER A 54 10.77 -48.34 0.78
CA SER A 54 10.78 -48.00 2.19
C SER A 54 12.14 -48.28 2.83
N ALA A 55 12.62 -47.40 3.71
CA ALA A 55 13.63 -47.74 4.71
C ALA A 55 13.31 -47.04 6.04
N GLY A 56 13.34 -47.82 7.12
CA GLY A 56 12.99 -47.47 8.50
C GLY A 56 14.06 -46.67 9.26
N PRO A 57 13.97 -46.58 10.61
CA PRO A 57 14.26 -45.35 11.34
C PRO A 57 15.65 -45.26 11.99
N GLU A 58 16.02 -44.00 12.29
CA GLU A 58 17.08 -43.49 13.19
C GLU A 58 18.55 -43.65 12.80
N LYS A 59 19.22 -42.52 12.53
CA LYS A 59 20.15 -41.84 13.48
C LYS A 59 20.82 -40.61 12.83
N ASP A 60 20.92 -39.54 13.64
CA ASP A 60 21.71 -38.32 13.50
C ASP A 60 22.47 -38.07 12.18
N LEU A 61 21.97 -37.12 11.41
CA LEU A 61 22.78 -36.34 10.48
C LEU A 61 22.45 -34.85 10.64
N THR A 62 23.39 -34.13 11.24
CA THR A 62 23.55 -32.68 11.13
C THR A 62 23.44 -32.25 9.66
N ALA A 63 22.31 -31.67 9.29
CA ALA A 63 22.12 -31.07 7.98
C ALA A 63 22.92 -29.76 7.92
N GLN A 64 24.02 -29.76 7.16
CA GLN A 64 24.64 -28.55 6.66
C GLN A 64 23.68 -27.91 5.65
N TRP A 65 23.22 -26.71 5.96
CA TRP A 65 22.40 -25.91 5.05
C TRP A 65 23.30 -25.42 3.91
N ALA A 66 23.21 -26.07 2.75
CA ALA A 66 23.76 -25.51 1.53
C ALA A 66 22.91 -24.30 1.13
N TYR A 67 23.42 -23.09 1.40
CA TYR A 67 22.89 -21.85 0.85
C TYR A 67 23.00 -21.91 -0.68
N MET A 68 21.89 -22.20 -1.36
CA MET A 68 21.72 -21.78 -2.76
C MET A 68 21.53 -20.27 -2.74
N HIS A 69 22.52 -19.52 -3.20
CA HIS A 69 22.31 -18.14 -3.62
C HIS A 69 21.31 -18.16 -4.78
N ILE A 70 20.06 -17.79 -4.50
CA ILE A 70 19.11 -17.36 -5.52
C ILE A 70 19.51 -15.93 -5.85
N ASP A 71 20.13 -15.74 -7.00
CA ASP A 71 20.39 -14.42 -7.56
C ASP A 71 19.05 -13.78 -7.96
N LEU A 72 18.61 -12.78 -7.19
CA LEU A 72 17.38 -12.01 -7.41
C LEU A 72 17.62 -10.81 -8.33
N SER A 73 18.68 -10.82 -9.13
CA SER A 73 18.92 -9.78 -10.13
C SER A 73 17.87 -9.86 -11.25
N PRO A 74 17.18 -8.76 -11.61
CA PRO A 74 16.30 -8.74 -12.76
C PRO A 74 17.10 -8.99 -14.05
N PRO A 75 16.51 -9.64 -15.07
CA PRO A 75 17.20 -9.83 -16.35
C PRO A 75 17.50 -8.47 -16.98
N ARG A 76 18.75 -8.28 -17.44
CA ARG A 76 19.13 -7.12 -18.25
C ARG A 76 18.31 -7.10 -19.55
N PRO A 77 17.78 -5.94 -19.97
CA PRO A 77 17.15 -5.81 -21.28
C PRO A 77 18.21 -5.92 -22.38
N PRO A 78 17.86 -6.43 -23.58
CA PRO A 78 18.73 -6.37 -24.73
C PRO A 78 18.84 -4.92 -25.24
N ASP A 79 20.08 -4.50 -25.50
CA ASP A 79 20.41 -3.18 -26.04
C ASP A 79 19.99 -3.03 -27.51
N GLU A 80 19.50 -1.82 -27.79
CA GLU A 80 19.39 -1.09 -29.07
C GLU A 80 18.34 -1.50 -30.13
N ALA A 81 17.27 -0.70 -30.19
CA ALA A 81 17.00 0.12 -31.37
C ALA A 81 16.26 1.43 -30.96
N LEU A 82 16.99 2.55 -30.99
CA LEU A 82 16.45 3.91 -30.93
C LEU A 82 15.54 4.17 -32.14
N ASN A 83 14.31 4.62 -31.90
CA ASN A 83 13.74 5.85 -32.47
C ASN A 83 12.20 5.86 -32.34
N SER A 84 11.71 6.78 -31.51
CA SER A 84 10.48 7.60 -31.65
C SER A 84 9.73 7.75 -30.32
N ILE A 85 10.08 8.84 -29.62
CA ILE A 85 9.35 9.39 -28.49
C ILE A 85 8.25 10.31 -29.05
N PRO A 86 7.04 10.29 -28.48
CA PRO A 86 6.49 11.56 -27.99
C PRO A 86 5.95 11.43 -26.56
N GLY A 87 6.39 12.37 -25.72
CA GLY A 87 5.89 12.61 -24.38
C GLY A 87 4.57 13.43 -24.36
N PRO A 88 4.11 13.86 -23.16
CA PRO A 88 2.70 13.73 -22.76
C PRO A 88 1.97 15.07 -22.61
N TRP A 89 0.67 15.08 -22.95
CA TRP A 89 -0.37 16.00 -22.43
C TRP A 89 -1.69 15.21 -22.47
N ILE A 90 -2.59 15.28 -21.48
CA ILE A 90 -3.67 16.27 -21.43
C ILE A 90 -4.32 16.21 -20.03
N LEU A 91 -4.40 17.36 -19.37
CA LEU A 91 -5.43 17.72 -18.39
C LEU A 91 -6.75 17.95 -19.14
N ILE A 92 -7.88 17.45 -18.63
CA ILE A 92 -9.20 17.91 -19.07
C ILE A 92 -9.85 18.67 -17.92
N ASP A 93 -9.90 19.99 -18.08
CA ASP A 93 -10.86 20.87 -17.42
C ASP A 93 -12.24 20.64 -18.03
N VAL A 94 -13.23 20.44 -17.17
CA VAL A 94 -14.66 20.41 -17.52
C VAL A 94 -15.26 21.68 -16.94
N PHE A 95 -15.54 22.69 -17.76
CA PHE A 95 -16.65 23.66 -17.62
C PHE A 95 -16.68 24.57 -18.86
N ASP A 96 -17.67 24.37 -19.74
CA ASP A 96 -18.70 25.38 -20.04
C ASP A 96 -19.53 25.01 -21.27
N LYS A 97 -20.84 24.93 -21.06
CA LYS A 97 -21.89 25.10 -22.06
C LYS A 97 -23.06 25.74 -21.35
N LEU A 98 -23.25 27.03 -21.58
CA LEU A 98 -24.56 27.66 -21.67
C LEU A 98 -24.36 29.00 -22.39
N ASP A 99 -24.65 28.96 -23.69
CA ASP A 99 -24.73 30.13 -24.55
C ASP A 99 -26.20 30.42 -24.83
N SER A 100 -26.64 31.65 -24.54
CA SER A 100 -27.76 32.43 -25.09
C SER A 100 -28.16 33.45 -24.01
N SER A 101 -28.27 34.75 -24.22
CA SER A 101 -28.61 35.50 -25.43
C SER A 101 -28.34 37.00 -25.22
N SER A 102 -28.33 37.72 -26.34
CA SER A 102 -28.58 39.15 -26.54
C SER A 102 -27.48 40.19 -26.21
N SER A 103 -26.73 40.51 -27.28
CA SER A 103 -26.36 41.85 -27.74
C SER A 103 -27.39 42.94 -27.41
N THR A 104 -27.04 44.16 -27.04
CA THR A 104 -26.55 45.31 -27.85
C THR A 104 -26.44 46.49 -26.86
N SER A 105 -25.59 47.51 -26.92
CA SER A 105 -25.03 48.31 -28.01
C SER A 105 -24.01 49.31 -27.41
N SER A 106 -22.96 49.60 -28.19
CA SER A 106 -22.25 50.90 -28.40
C SER A 106 -22.61 52.10 -27.49
N SER A 107 -21.69 52.98 -27.06
CA SER A 107 -20.64 53.68 -27.81
C SER A 107 -19.87 54.65 -26.89
N SER A 108 -18.62 55.00 -27.28
CA SER A 108 -17.98 56.36 -27.19
C SER A 108 -17.95 57.07 -25.81
N SER A 109 -16.89 57.73 -25.33
CA SER A 109 -15.82 58.49 -25.96
C SER A 109 -14.89 59.04 -24.85
N ASN A 110 -13.69 59.38 -25.27
CA ASN A 110 -12.52 59.90 -24.54
C ASN A 110 -12.67 61.42 -24.17
N PRO A 111 -11.67 62.13 -23.59
CA PRO A 111 -11.54 62.43 -22.15
C PRO A 111 -11.38 63.96 -21.86
N SER A 112 -10.75 64.33 -20.72
CA SER A 112 -10.30 65.68 -20.26
C SER A 112 -11.31 66.43 -19.36
N SER A 113 -10.98 67.23 -18.33
CA SER A 113 -9.75 67.56 -17.59
C SER A 113 -10.12 68.37 -16.33
N SER A 114 -9.23 68.38 -15.32
CA SER A 114 -8.98 69.45 -14.32
C SER A 114 -9.91 69.69 -13.11
N GLY A 115 -9.28 69.88 -11.94
CA GLY A 115 -9.71 70.92 -10.98
C GLY A 115 -10.03 70.50 -9.53
N ARG A 116 -9.03 70.62 -8.65
CA ARG A 116 -9.03 70.98 -7.20
C ARG A 116 -10.36 70.96 -6.40
N ALA A 117 -10.34 70.33 -5.21
CA ALA A 117 -10.26 71.00 -3.89
C ALA A 117 -10.55 70.01 -2.75
N SER A 118 -9.70 70.05 -1.71
CA SER A 118 -9.68 69.14 -0.57
C SER A 118 -10.61 69.63 0.55
N THR A 119 -11.57 68.81 0.94
CA THR A 119 -12.35 68.99 2.17
C THR A 119 -11.82 67.99 3.20
N VAL A 120 -11.22 68.49 4.29
CA VAL A 120 -10.77 67.66 5.40
C VAL A 120 -12.00 67.17 6.16
N SER A 121 -12.33 65.89 6.01
CA SER A 121 -13.41 65.22 6.75
C SER A 121 -12.87 64.68 8.08
N ALA A 122 -13.73 64.71 9.09
CA ALA A 122 -13.47 64.40 10.49
C ALA A 122 -13.21 62.90 10.76
N THR A 123 -12.12 62.37 10.21
CA THR A 123 -11.63 60.99 10.45
C THR A 123 -10.30 60.95 11.21
N ALA A 124 -9.63 62.09 11.39
CA ALA A 124 -8.30 62.15 11.99
C ALA A 124 -8.27 62.09 13.53
N LEU A 125 -9.41 62.14 14.21
CA LEU A 125 -9.46 62.11 15.69
C LEU A 125 -9.85 60.75 16.30
N VAL A 126 -10.21 59.76 15.48
CA VAL A 126 -10.51 58.40 15.98
C VAL A 126 -9.25 57.51 16.01
N ASN A 127 -8.18 57.88 15.29
CA ASN A 127 -6.98 57.06 15.18
C ASN A 127 -5.94 57.25 16.31
N VAL A 128 -6.15 58.17 17.25
CA VAL A 128 -5.18 58.40 18.35
C VAL A 128 -5.52 57.60 19.62
N VAL A 129 -6.74 57.07 19.76
CA VAL A 129 -7.15 56.29 20.96
C VAL A 129 -6.94 54.78 20.80
N LEU A 130 -6.72 54.27 19.59
CA LEU A 130 -6.48 52.84 19.34
C LEU A 130 -5.01 52.41 19.41
N LEU A 131 -4.07 53.32 19.66
CA LEU A 131 -2.64 53.00 19.78
C LEU A 131 -2.20 52.56 21.19
N LEU A 132 -3.14 52.37 22.14
CA LEU A 132 -2.83 51.93 23.51
C LEU A 132 -3.38 50.56 23.89
N ASN A 133 -4.03 49.83 22.98
CA ASN A 133 -4.38 48.43 23.21
C ASN A 133 -3.62 47.56 22.21
N GLY A 134 -2.43 47.11 22.62
CA GLY A 134 -1.62 46.17 21.85
C GLY A 134 -2.39 44.88 21.57
N HIS A 135 -2.90 44.75 20.35
CA HIS A 135 -3.21 43.49 19.69
C HIS A 135 -2.62 43.59 18.29
N TRP A 136 -1.41 43.06 18.12
CA TRP A 136 -0.90 42.74 16.79
C TRP A 136 -1.81 41.66 16.21
N PRO A 137 -2.33 41.79 14.98
CA PRO A 137 -2.99 40.67 14.34
C PRO A 137 -1.93 39.57 14.15
N GLU A 138 -2.07 38.45 14.85
CA GLU A 138 -1.31 37.24 14.54
C GLU A 138 -1.64 36.86 13.10
N THR A 139 -0.72 37.15 12.18
CA THR A 139 -0.75 36.57 10.85
C THR A 139 -0.40 35.09 11.00
N ARG A 140 -1.40 34.25 11.29
CA ARG A 140 -1.22 32.79 11.27
C ARG A 140 -0.92 32.36 9.83
N HIS A 141 0.37 32.22 9.54
CA HIS A 141 0.86 31.79 8.24
C HIS A 141 0.39 30.36 7.95
N LYS A 142 0.08 30.07 6.68
CA LYS A 142 -0.11 28.70 6.20
C LYS A 142 1.10 27.85 6.59
N SER A 143 0.87 26.66 7.15
CA SER A 143 1.95 25.75 7.56
C SER A 143 2.85 25.44 6.36
N SER A 144 4.17 25.66 6.52
CA SER A 144 5.16 25.29 5.52
C SER A 144 5.48 23.80 5.49
N PHE A 145 4.87 23.01 6.37
CA PHE A 145 5.07 21.57 6.47
C PHE A 145 3.77 20.81 6.72
N GLY A 146 3.83 19.49 6.49
CA GLY A 146 2.74 18.56 6.78
C GLY A 146 3.27 17.23 7.31
N ILE A 147 2.39 16.41 7.86
CA ILE A 147 2.76 15.14 8.50
C ILE A 147 1.92 13.99 7.95
N ALA A 148 2.56 12.90 7.54
CA ALA A 148 1.93 11.63 7.25
C ALA A 148 2.31 10.62 8.33
N PHE A 149 1.31 10.02 8.96
CA PHE A 149 1.50 8.99 9.99
C PHE A 149 1.17 7.61 9.41
N ASP A 150 2.08 6.65 9.53
CA ASP A 150 1.63 5.26 9.53
C ASP A 150 0.73 4.99 10.76
N ILE A 151 -0.06 3.91 10.72
CA ILE A 151 -0.99 3.58 11.80
C ILE A 151 -0.46 2.43 12.68
N ASP A 152 -0.20 1.27 12.07
CA ASP A 152 0.02 0.02 12.80
C ASP A 152 1.48 -0.06 13.28
N GLY A 153 1.68 0.09 14.59
CA GLY A 153 3.01 0.18 15.18
C GLY A 153 3.50 1.61 15.41
N VAL A 154 2.77 2.62 14.95
CA VAL A 154 3.05 4.06 15.19
C VAL A 154 1.96 4.70 16.06
N ILE A 155 0.72 4.68 15.59
CA ILE A 155 -0.43 5.32 16.25
C ILE A 155 -1.18 4.31 17.13
N LEU A 156 -1.39 3.10 16.60
CA LEU A 156 -2.11 2.02 17.25
C LEU A 156 -1.28 0.74 17.27
N ARG A 157 -1.52 -0.11 18.28
CA ARG A 157 -1.15 -1.53 18.26
C ARG A 157 -2.42 -2.35 18.44
N GLY A 158 -2.94 -2.90 17.35
CA GLY A 158 -4.29 -3.46 17.35
C GLY A 158 -5.32 -2.34 17.52
N LYS A 159 -6.02 -2.30 18.66
CA LYS A 159 -6.99 -1.23 18.97
C LYS A 159 -6.49 -0.24 20.01
N ASP A 160 -5.31 -0.48 20.59
CA ASP A 160 -4.79 0.32 21.68
C ASP A 160 -3.90 1.44 21.13
N PRO A 161 -4.15 2.71 21.48
CA PRO A 161 -3.22 3.80 21.20
C PRO A 161 -1.86 3.57 21.86
N ILE A 162 -0.78 3.85 21.14
CA ILE A 162 0.61 3.65 21.58
C ILE A 162 1.46 4.90 21.39
N GLY A 163 2.62 4.93 22.03
CA GLY A 163 3.63 5.99 21.81
C GLY A 163 3.13 7.41 22.09
N GLY A 164 2.15 7.57 22.98
CA GLY A 164 1.54 8.88 23.29
C GLY A 164 0.69 9.45 22.15
N SER A 165 0.22 8.63 21.21
CA SER A 165 -0.48 9.10 20.00
C SER A 165 -1.70 10.01 20.26
N PRO A 166 -2.56 9.81 21.28
CA PRO A 166 -3.65 10.75 21.56
C PRO A 166 -3.15 12.15 21.97
N GLN A 167 -2.09 12.19 22.80
CA GLN A 167 -1.46 13.44 23.24
C GLN A 167 -0.78 14.15 22.06
N ALA A 168 -0.03 13.39 21.26
CA ALA A 168 0.68 13.87 20.08
C ALA A 168 -0.29 14.54 19.08
N LEU A 169 -1.39 13.84 18.73
CA LEU A 169 -2.34 14.36 17.75
C LEU A 169 -3.14 15.55 18.27
N ARG A 170 -3.51 15.59 19.56
CA ARG A 170 -4.20 16.77 20.14
C ARG A 170 -3.42 18.06 19.92
N ARG A 171 -2.08 18.01 19.94
CA ARG A 171 -1.21 19.19 19.76
C ARG A 171 -1.18 19.71 18.33
N LEU A 172 -1.68 18.94 17.36
CA LEU A 172 -1.81 19.37 15.97
C LEU A 172 -3.10 20.17 15.71
N TYR A 173 -3.99 20.25 16.72
CA TYR A 173 -5.19 21.06 16.72
C TYR A 173 -5.00 22.32 17.56
N GLY A 174 -5.69 23.41 17.21
CA GLY A 174 -5.79 24.59 18.04
C GLY A 174 -6.93 24.49 19.05
N ASP A 175 -6.99 25.45 19.98
CA ASP A 175 -8.01 25.51 21.04
C ASP A 175 -9.45 25.49 20.52
N SER A 176 -9.67 25.98 19.30
CA SER A 176 -10.99 25.97 18.64
C SER A 176 -11.37 24.61 18.03
N GLY A 177 -10.52 23.58 18.18
CA GLY A 177 -10.68 22.26 17.57
C GLY A 177 -10.41 22.22 16.06
N ASN A 178 -9.88 23.31 15.50
CA ASN A 178 -9.46 23.37 14.09
C ASN A 178 -8.05 22.81 13.93
N LEU A 179 -7.79 22.22 12.76
CA LEU A 179 -6.48 21.68 12.43
C LEU A 179 -5.47 22.82 12.23
N ASN A 180 -4.42 22.87 13.05
CA ASN A 180 -3.34 23.86 12.93
C ASN A 180 -2.23 23.36 12.01
N VAL A 181 -1.90 22.07 12.12
CA VAL A 181 -0.87 21.41 11.31
C VAL A 181 -1.54 20.41 10.37
N PRO A 182 -1.40 20.55 9.04
CA PRO A 182 -2.00 19.59 8.12
C PRO A 182 -1.35 18.22 8.30
N PHE A 183 -2.16 17.22 8.63
CA PHE A 183 -1.71 15.84 8.71
C PHE A 183 -2.74 14.87 8.13
N LEU A 184 -2.24 13.71 7.73
CA LEU A 184 -3.04 12.55 7.35
C LEU A 184 -2.43 11.26 7.88
N PHE A 185 -3.21 10.19 7.85
CA PHE A 185 -2.77 8.82 8.03
C PHE A 185 -2.51 8.18 6.68
N LEU A 186 -1.36 7.53 6.53
CA LEU A 186 -0.92 6.84 5.33
C LEU A 186 -0.57 5.39 5.68
N THR A 187 -1.52 4.48 5.49
CA THR A 187 -1.40 3.07 5.88
C THR A 187 -1.55 2.14 4.68
N ASN A 188 -0.80 1.05 4.68
CA ASN A 188 -1.02 -0.07 3.76
C ASN A 188 -2.16 -0.99 4.22
N GLY A 189 -2.59 -0.85 5.48
CA GLY A 189 -3.78 -1.50 6.01
C GLY A 189 -5.06 -1.03 5.32
N GLY A 190 -6.15 -1.78 5.51
CA GLY A 190 -7.37 -1.57 4.76
C GLY A 190 -8.51 -2.49 5.14
N GLY A 191 -9.57 -2.40 4.35
CA GLY A 191 -10.69 -3.35 4.38
C GLY A 191 -12.03 -2.74 4.77
N ILE A 192 -12.08 -1.48 5.15
CA ILE A 192 -13.31 -0.74 5.42
C ILE A 192 -13.20 0.64 4.75
N PRO A 193 -14.33 1.33 4.51
CA PRO A 193 -14.30 2.68 3.94
C PRO A 193 -13.51 3.67 4.81
N GLU A 194 -12.87 4.65 4.16
CA GLU A 194 -12.08 5.68 4.87
C GLU A 194 -12.94 6.48 5.86
N SER A 195 -14.22 6.64 5.55
CA SER A 195 -15.21 7.31 6.41
C SER A 195 -15.35 6.61 7.75
N ARG A 196 -15.52 5.29 7.74
CA ARG A 196 -15.61 4.46 8.94
C ARG A 196 -14.29 4.43 9.69
N ARG A 197 -13.17 4.29 8.95
CA ARG A 197 -11.84 4.29 9.57
C ARG A 197 -11.53 5.60 10.28
N ALA A 198 -11.91 6.74 9.68
CA ALA A 198 -11.77 8.05 10.31
C ALA A 198 -12.61 8.18 11.58
N SER A 199 -13.84 7.65 11.60
CA SER A 199 -14.67 7.61 12.81
C SER A 199 -14.05 6.76 13.92
N GLU A 200 -13.54 5.56 13.60
CA GLU A 200 -12.84 4.70 14.56
C GLU A 200 -11.60 5.40 15.15
N LEU A 201 -10.77 5.99 14.29
CA LEU A 201 -9.58 6.73 14.74
C LEU A 201 -9.96 7.93 15.60
N SER A 202 -11.06 8.62 15.28
CA SER A 202 -11.53 9.75 16.06
C SER A 202 -11.91 9.35 17.49
N GLU A 203 -12.62 8.23 17.63
CA GLU A 203 -13.02 7.67 18.93
C GLU A 203 -11.79 7.24 19.75
N LEU A 204 -10.87 6.50 19.15
CA LEU A 204 -9.68 5.97 19.83
C LEU A 204 -8.70 7.07 20.25
N LEU A 205 -8.57 8.14 19.46
CA LEU A 205 -7.53 9.16 19.66
C LEU A 205 -8.08 10.43 20.33
N GLY A 206 -9.40 10.55 20.47
CA GLY A 206 -10.06 11.69 21.13
C GLY A 206 -9.90 13.00 20.36
N VAL A 207 -9.74 12.95 19.04
CA VAL A 207 -9.64 14.10 18.14
C VAL A 207 -10.50 13.87 16.90
N LYS A 208 -10.97 14.93 16.25
CA LYS A 208 -11.80 14.79 15.03
C LYS A 208 -10.93 14.49 13.81
N ILE A 209 -10.99 13.27 13.31
CA ILE A 209 -10.34 12.86 12.06
C ILE A 209 -11.36 12.89 10.92
N LEU A 210 -11.01 13.56 9.82
CA LEU A 210 -11.84 13.58 8.62
C LEU A 210 -11.50 12.40 7.70
N PRO A 211 -12.46 11.91 6.88
CA PRO A 211 -12.18 10.88 5.89
C PRO A 211 -11.07 11.26 4.90
N SER A 212 -10.95 12.55 4.57
CA SER A 212 -9.88 13.08 3.71
C SER A 212 -8.48 13.03 4.34
N GLN A 213 -8.39 12.80 5.65
CA GLN A 213 -7.14 12.58 6.38
C GLN A 213 -6.75 11.10 6.46
N VAL A 214 -7.50 10.18 5.83
CA VAL A 214 -7.20 8.75 5.89
C VAL A 214 -6.92 8.24 4.48
N LEU A 215 -5.70 7.77 4.24
CA LEU A 215 -5.29 7.08 3.02
C LEU A 215 -4.91 5.65 3.38
N GLN A 216 -5.69 4.71 2.85
CA GLN A 216 -5.53 3.26 3.04
C GLN A 216 -4.92 2.64 1.79
N GLY A 217 -4.44 1.39 1.89
CA GLY A 217 -3.80 0.70 0.77
C GLY A 217 -4.68 0.64 -0.49
N HIS A 218 -6.00 0.56 -0.30
CA HIS A 218 -6.99 0.52 -1.38
C HIS A 218 -7.42 1.90 -1.90
N SER A 219 -7.07 3.01 -1.26
CA SER A 219 -7.47 4.36 -1.71
C SER A 219 -7.07 4.68 -3.17
N PRO A 220 -5.92 4.22 -3.70
CA PRO A 220 -5.58 4.38 -5.12
C PRO A 220 -6.57 3.71 -6.08
N PHE A 221 -7.36 2.71 -5.64
CA PHE A 221 -8.31 2.02 -6.50
C PHE A 221 -9.43 2.93 -7.03
N LYS A 222 -9.66 4.11 -6.41
CA LYS A 222 -10.55 5.15 -6.93
C LYS A 222 -10.22 5.54 -8.38
N SER A 223 -8.94 5.51 -8.78
CA SER A 223 -8.52 5.88 -10.14
C SER A 223 -8.96 4.89 -11.22
N PHE A 224 -9.36 3.68 -10.83
CA PHE A 224 -9.82 2.63 -11.73
C PHE A 224 -11.33 2.69 -12.01
N MET A 225 -12.05 3.60 -11.35
CA MET A 225 -13.50 3.75 -11.49
C MET A 225 -13.89 3.97 -12.95
N GLU A 226 -13.25 4.90 -13.66
CA GLU A 226 -13.58 5.19 -15.07
C GLU A 226 -13.45 3.96 -15.99
N ARG A 227 -12.51 3.06 -15.67
CA ARG A 227 -12.24 1.86 -16.47
C ARG A 227 -13.24 0.73 -16.21
N TYR A 228 -13.70 0.58 -14.97
CA TYR A 228 -14.46 -0.60 -14.54
C TYR A 228 -15.83 -0.28 -13.94
N GLU A 229 -16.30 0.97 -13.99
CA GLU A 229 -17.54 1.45 -13.36
C GLU A 229 -18.71 0.48 -13.51
N ASN A 230 -18.96 0.00 -14.75
CA ASN A 230 -20.10 -0.86 -15.09
C ASN A 230 -19.69 -2.32 -15.39
N GLN A 231 -18.44 -2.71 -15.11
CA GLN A 231 -17.89 -4.05 -15.35
C GLN A 231 -17.92 -4.88 -14.08
N LEU A 232 -18.19 -6.19 -14.18
CA LEU A 232 -18.11 -7.08 -13.03
C LEU A 232 -16.66 -7.15 -12.50
N ILE A 233 -16.47 -6.74 -11.25
CA ILE A 233 -15.22 -6.90 -10.52
C ILE A 233 -15.43 -7.75 -9.26
N VAL A 234 -14.39 -8.47 -8.87
CA VAL A 234 -14.36 -9.20 -7.59
C VAL A 234 -13.44 -8.46 -6.63
N ALA A 235 -13.93 -8.23 -5.41
CA ALA A 235 -13.16 -7.62 -4.33
C ALA A 235 -12.95 -8.63 -3.19
N THR A 236 -11.72 -8.78 -2.71
CA THR A 236 -11.38 -9.73 -1.64
C THR A 236 -10.56 -9.07 -0.52
N GLY A 237 -10.60 -9.66 0.67
CA GLY A 237 -9.94 -9.16 1.87
C GLY A 237 -10.86 -9.11 3.10
N LYS A 238 -10.27 -8.94 4.28
CA LYS A 238 -11.00 -8.71 5.55
C LYS A 238 -11.85 -7.44 5.51
N GLY A 239 -12.92 -7.43 6.29
CA GLY A 239 -13.83 -6.28 6.42
C GLY A 239 -14.93 -6.31 5.36
N GLU A 240 -15.08 -5.21 4.63
CA GLU A 240 -16.15 -4.96 3.65
C GLU A 240 -15.56 -4.51 2.30
N PRO A 241 -14.74 -5.36 1.63
CA PRO A 241 -14.05 -4.98 0.40
C PRO A 241 -15.00 -4.55 -0.73
N ALA A 242 -16.18 -5.17 -0.83
CA ALA A 242 -17.19 -4.80 -1.82
C ALA A 242 -17.83 -3.43 -1.56
N VAL A 243 -18.01 -3.05 -0.28
CA VAL A 243 -18.55 -1.73 0.10
C VAL A 243 -17.54 -0.63 -0.23
N VAL A 244 -16.26 -0.86 0.09
CA VAL A 244 -15.16 0.07 -0.26
C VAL A 244 -15.19 0.40 -1.76
N MET A 245 -15.20 -0.63 -2.61
CA MET A 245 -15.20 -0.43 -4.05
C MET A 245 -16.52 0.22 -4.54
N SER A 246 -17.65 -0.10 -3.92
CA SER A 246 -18.93 0.54 -4.26
C SER A 246 -18.94 2.03 -3.93
N GLU A 247 -18.37 2.45 -2.80
CA GLU A 247 -18.22 3.87 -2.43
C GLU A 247 -17.28 4.63 -3.37
N TYR A 248 -16.36 3.93 -4.03
CA TYR A 248 -15.52 4.53 -5.07
C TYR A 248 -16.25 4.70 -6.41
N GLY A 249 -17.49 4.22 -6.54
CA GLY A 249 -18.34 4.40 -7.71
C GLY A 249 -18.48 3.18 -8.62
N PHE A 250 -17.86 2.04 -8.26
CA PHE A 250 -18.02 0.80 -9.02
C PHE A 250 -19.44 0.25 -8.80
N LYS A 251 -20.16 -0.03 -9.87
CA LYS A 251 -21.58 -0.44 -9.82
C LYS A 251 -21.79 -1.95 -9.81
N LYS A 252 -20.84 -2.71 -10.36
CA LYS A 252 -20.89 -4.17 -10.42
C LYS A 252 -19.77 -4.80 -9.60
N VAL A 253 -19.90 -4.71 -8.28
CA VAL A 253 -18.94 -5.28 -7.34
C VAL A 253 -19.57 -6.45 -6.61
N VAL A 254 -18.80 -7.52 -6.44
CA VAL A 254 -19.14 -8.65 -5.57
C VAL A 254 -17.93 -8.99 -4.69
N SER A 255 -18.18 -9.33 -3.42
CA SER A 255 -17.10 -9.88 -2.59
C SER A 255 -16.71 -11.27 -3.07
N LEU A 256 -15.48 -11.70 -2.83
CA LEU A 256 -15.05 -13.04 -3.23
C LEU A 256 -15.84 -14.15 -2.51
N ASP A 257 -16.26 -13.90 -1.27
CA ASP A 257 -17.14 -14.77 -0.49
C ASP A 257 -18.51 -14.96 -1.17
N GLU A 258 -19.15 -13.86 -1.56
CA GLU A 258 -20.42 -13.88 -2.30
C GLU A 258 -20.25 -14.52 -3.67
N TYR A 259 -19.18 -14.20 -4.39
CA TYR A 259 -18.87 -14.78 -5.69
C TYR A 259 -18.72 -16.29 -5.61
N ALA A 260 -17.95 -16.79 -4.64
CA ALA A 260 -17.77 -18.23 -4.41
C ALA A 260 -19.10 -18.92 -4.08
N SER A 261 -20.02 -18.25 -3.38
CA SER A 261 -21.34 -18.80 -3.05
C SER A 261 -22.23 -19.05 -4.27
N CYS A 262 -21.94 -18.43 -5.42
CA CYS A 262 -22.65 -18.66 -6.68
C CYS A 262 -22.27 -19.96 -7.38
N PHE A 263 -21.19 -20.63 -6.96
CA PHE A 263 -20.68 -21.85 -7.60
C PHE A 263 -20.68 -23.02 -6.62
N GLU A 264 -21.46 -24.05 -6.94
CA GLU A 264 -21.51 -25.25 -6.11
C GLU A 264 -20.15 -25.96 -6.09
N ASN A 265 -19.71 -26.39 -4.90
CA ASN A 265 -18.47 -27.14 -4.69
C ASN A 265 -17.16 -26.43 -5.10
N ILE A 266 -17.18 -25.12 -5.40
CA ILE A 266 -15.95 -24.35 -5.71
C ILE A 266 -14.96 -24.32 -4.54
N ASP A 267 -15.48 -24.38 -3.31
CA ASP A 267 -14.70 -24.57 -2.09
C ASP A 267 -15.02 -25.94 -1.47
N PRO A 268 -14.25 -26.99 -1.79
CA PRO A 268 -14.49 -28.35 -1.27
C PRO A 268 -14.34 -28.45 0.25
N LEU A 269 -13.69 -27.45 0.88
CA LEU A 269 -13.48 -27.41 2.33
C LEU A 269 -14.54 -26.59 3.06
N ALA A 270 -15.52 -26.01 2.36
CA ALA A 270 -16.57 -25.16 2.94
C ALA A 270 -17.28 -25.84 4.14
N GLN A 271 -17.57 -27.14 4.03
CA GLN A 271 -18.22 -27.92 5.08
C GLN A 271 -17.43 -28.00 6.40
N TYR A 272 -16.11 -27.79 6.37
CA TYR A 272 -15.26 -27.81 7.55
C TYR A 272 -15.09 -26.41 8.19
N LYS A 273 -15.55 -25.35 7.52
CA LYS A 273 -15.36 -23.96 7.92
C LYS A 273 -16.50 -23.47 8.82
N LYS A 274 -16.61 -24.04 10.02
CA LYS A 274 -17.70 -23.74 10.97
C LYS A 274 -17.80 -22.27 11.42
N TRP A 275 -16.78 -21.47 11.15
CA TRP A 275 -16.74 -20.03 11.46
C TRP A 275 -17.54 -19.19 10.45
N THR A 276 -17.72 -19.66 9.21
CA THR A 276 -18.58 -19.00 8.22
C THR A 276 -20.06 -19.24 8.52
N THR A 277 -20.40 -20.35 9.20
CA THR A 277 -21.78 -20.78 9.50
C THR A 277 -22.44 -20.00 10.66
N LYS A 278 -21.69 -19.23 11.46
CA LYS A 278 -22.21 -18.50 12.63
C LYS A 278 -22.67 -17.06 12.35
N GLN A 279 -22.40 -16.52 11.16
CA GLN A 279 -23.21 -15.44 10.62
C GLN A 279 -24.38 -16.10 9.91
N GLY A 280 -25.50 -16.25 10.61
CA GLY A 280 -26.65 -17.00 10.14
C GLY A 280 -27.08 -16.53 8.75
N LEU A 281 -26.84 -17.38 7.75
CA LEU A 281 -27.74 -17.50 6.62
C LEU A 281 -29.07 -18.04 7.16
N ASP A 282 -29.85 -17.16 7.79
CA ASP A 282 -31.26 -17.16 7.47
C ASP A 282 -31.30 -16.87 5.97
N ARG A 283 -31.52 -17.91 5.16
CA ARG A 283 -31.80 -17.75 3.73
C ARG A 283 -33.01 -16.83 3.47
N SER A 284 -33.73 -16.41 4.51
CA SER A 284 -34.83 -15.42 4.46
C SER A 284 -34.48 -14.02 4.97
N SER A 285 -33.24 -13.73 5.38
CA SER A 285 -32.82 -12.40 5.87
C SER A 285 -31.60 -11.83 5.17
N LEU A 286 -31.31 -12.27 3.93
CA LEU A 286 -30.65 -11.35 3.01
C LEU A 286 -31.55 -10.12 2.92
N PRO A 287 -31.04 -8.89 3.09
CA PRO A 287 -31.79 -7.72 2.65
C PRO A 287 -32.28 -8.04 1.24
N LEU A 288 -33.56 -7.84 0.99
CA LEU A 288 -34.24 -8.13 -0.29
C LEU A 288 -33.66 -7.32 -1.49
N ASN A 289 -32.48 -6.70 -1.32
CA ASN A 289 -31.77 -5.82 -2.23
C ASN A 289 -30.33 -6.29 -2.59
N THR A 290 -29.84 -7.43 -2.07
CA THR A 290 -28.44 -7.88 -2.29
C THR A 290 -28.27 -9.03 -3.29
N VAL A 291 -29.33 -9.45 -3.99
CA VAL A 291 -29.11 -10.24 -5.21
C VAL A 291 -28.59 -9.27 -6.27
N PRO A 292 -27.39 -9.48 -6.84
CA PRO A 292 -26.93 -8.66 -7.93
C PRO A 292 -28.03 -8.62 -9.00
N ARG A 293 -28.38 -7.43 -9.50
CA ARG A 293 -29.41 -7.25 -10.54
C ARG A 293 -29.06 -7.91 -11.89
N TYR A 294 -27.97 -8.68 -11.92
CA TYR A 294 -27.33 -9.31 -13.06
C TYR A 294 -26.80 -10.68 -12.63
N ASP A 295 -26.74 -11.63 -13.57
CA ASP A 295 -26.32 -12.99 -13.28
C ASP A 295 -24.80 -13.09 -13.17
N VAL A 296 -24.29 -13.05 -11.93
CA VAL A 296 -22.86 -13.16 -11.61
C VAL A 296 -22.25 -14.48 -12.07
N SER A 297 -23.06 -15.55 -12.16
CA SER A 297 -22.58 -16.89 -12.51
C SER A 297 -22.36 -17.09 -14.02
N SER A 298 -22.81 -16.14 -14.86
CA SER A 298 -22.62 -16.18 -16.31
C SER A 298 -21.83 -15.01 -16.88
N GLU A 299 -21.57 -13.96 -16.10
CA GLU A 299 -20.75 -12.81 -16.49
C GLU A 299 -19.26 -13.04 -16.14
N THR A 300 -18.35 -12.69 -17.06
CA THR A 300 -16.91 -12.79 -16.83
C THR A 300 -16.42 -11.65 -15.93
N VAL A 301 -15.66 -11.97 -14.89
CA VAL A 301 -14.94 -11.01 -14.05
C VAL A 301 -13.88 -10.28 -14.87
N LYS A 302 -13.92 -8.95 -14.87
CA LYS A 302 -13.01 -8.09 -15.67
C LYS A 302 -11.79 -7.60 -14.91
N ALA A 303 -11.82 -7.63 -13.58
CA ALA A 303 -10.68 -7.34 -12.73
C ALA A 303 -10.92 -7.88 -11.32
N VAL A 304 -9.83 -8.18 -10.63
CA VAL A 304 -9.84 -8.61 -9.24
C VAL A 304 -9.03 -7.62 -8.39
N PHE A 305 -9.61 -7.23 -7.26
CA PHE A 305 -9.00 -6.30 -6.31
C PHE A 305 -8.84 -6.98 -4.95
N VAL A 306 -7.60 -7.17 -4.52
CA VAL A 306 -7.24 -7.58 -3.16
C VAL A 306 -7.12 -6.31 -2.33
N VAL A 307 -8.21 -5.96 -1.66
CA VAL A 307 -8.43 -4.68 -0.96
C VAL A 307 -7.74 -4.67 0.41
N SER A 308 -7.64 -5.83 1.06
CA SER A 308 -7.07 -6.00 2.39
C SER A 308 -6.66 -7.46 2.60
N ASP A 309 -6.03 -7.79 3.73
CA ASP A 309 -5.56 -9.16 4.02
C ASP A 309 -6.71 -10.18 3.94
N PRO A 310 -6.62 -11.21 3.08
CA PRO A 310 -7.63 -12.25 2.99
C PRO A 310 -7.71 -13.08 4.28
N VAL A 311 -8.92 -13.53 4.62
CA VAL A 311 -9.18 -14.27 5.87
C VAL A 311 -9.09 -15.77 5.67
N ASP A 312 -9.58 -16.28 4.53
CA ASP A 312 -9.60 -17.69 4.19
C ASP A 312 -8.71 -17.97 2.99
N TRP A 313 -7.40 -18.05 3.23
CA TRP A 313 -6.43 -18.21 2.15
C TRP A 313 -6.69 -19.46 1.30
N GLY A 314 -7.21 -20.54 1.90
CA GLY A 314 -7.49 -21.78 1.17
C GLY A 314 -8.57 -21.58 0.10
N ARG A 315 -9.72 -21.02 0.50
CA ARG A 315 -10.79 -20.67 -0.46
C ARG A 315 -10.32 -19.61 -1.44
N ASP A 316 -9.72 -18.55 -0.92
CA ASP A 316 -9.44 -17.35 -1.72
C ASP A 316 -8.40 -17.68 -2.80
N ILE A 317 -7.36 -18.46 -2.48
CA ILE A 317 -6.40 -18.94 -3.48
C ILE A 317 -7.10 -19.83 -4.52
N GLN A 318 -7.93 -20.80 -4.11
CA GLN A 318 -8.64 -21.69 -5.03
C GLN A 318 -9.52 -20.90 -6.02
N VAL A 319 -10.39 -20.04 -5.49
CA VAL A 319 -11.33 -19.24 -6.29
C VAL A 319 -10.59 -18.26 -7.20
N LEU A 320 -9.53 -17.60 -6.70
CA LEU A 320 -8.70 -16.72 -7.53
C LEU A 320 -8.01 -17.49 -8.66
N CYS A 321 -7.45 -18.67 -8.38
CA CYS A 321 -6.86 -19.51 -9.43
C CYS A 321 -7.88 -19.87 -10.51
N ASP A 322 -9.12 -20.19 -10.14
CA ASP A 322 -10.17 -20.52 -11.11
C ASP A 322 -10.63 -19.29 -11.92
N VAL A 323 -10.82 -18.14 -11.28
CA VAL A 323 -11.16 -16.88 -11.98
C VAL A 323 -10.05 -16.47 -12.95
N LEU A 324 -8.81 -16.46 -12.48
CA LEU A 324 -7.68 -15.89 -13.22
C LEU A 324 -7.24 -16.77 -14.40
N ARG A 325 -7.34 -18.10 -14.26
CA ARG A 325 -7.00 -19.06 -15.31
C ARG A 325 -8.09 -19.21 -16.36
N CYS A 326 -9.36 -19.00 -16.01
CA CYS A 326 -10.50 -19.22 -16.89
C CYS A 326 -11.02 -17.92 -17.54
N GLY A 327 -10.18 -16.89 -17.68
CA GLY A 327 -10.57 -15.63 -18.33
C GLY A 327 -11.69 -14.86 -17.61
N GLY A 328 -11.84 -15.06 -16.31
CA GLY A 328 -12.83 -14.39 -15.47
C GLY A 328 -14.09 -15.19 -15.16
N LEU A 329 -14.21 -16.44 -15.62
CA LEU A 329 -15.37 -17.29 -15.28
C LEU A 329 -14.93 -18.73 -14.92
N PRO A 330 -15.00 -19.13 -13.64
CA PRO A 330 -14.64 -20.47 -13.18
C PRO A 330 -15.35 -21.59 -13.95
N GLY A 331 -14.67 -22.73 -14.09
CA GLY A 331 -15.24 -23.94 -14.71
C GLY A 331 -15.21 -23.97 -16.24
N GLN A 332 -14.72 -22.91 -16.91
CA GLN A 332 -14.49 -22.96 -18.35
C GLN A 332 -13.12 -23.54 -18.68
N GLU A 333 -13.07 -24.56 -19.54
CA GLU A 333 -11.83 -25.16 -20.08
C GLU A 333 -11.19 -24.27 -21.15
N ASN A 334 -10.72 -23.08 -20.77
CA ASN A 334 -10.18 -22.13 -21.74
C ASN A 334 -8.84 -21.55 -21.26
N GLY A 335 -7.79 -22.38 -21.24
CA GLY A 335 -6.41 -21.97 -20.92
C GLY A 335 -5.76 -21.01 -21.93
N HIS A 336 -6.54 -20.40 -22.81
CA HIS A 336 -6.12 -19.45 -23.85
C HIS A 336 -6.72 -18.04 -23.67
N GLN A 337 -7.66 -17.86 -22.75
CA GLN A 337 -8.21 -16.52 -22.46
C GLN A 337 -7.20 -15.71 -21.66
N PRO A 338 -7.09 -14.39 -21.89
CA PRO A 338 -6.21 -13.54 -21.13
C PRO A 338 -6.63 -13.50 -19.66
N GLN A 339 -5.65 -13.48 -18.76
CA GLN A 339 -5.88 -13.34 -17.33
C GLN A 339 -6.58 -11.98 -17.06
N PRO A 340 -7.67 -11.96 -16.28
CA PRO A 340 -8.17 -10.71 -15.72
C PRO A 340 -7.07 -9.98 -14.92
N PRO A 341 -6.96 -8.64 -15.03
CA PRO A 341 -6.05 -7.86 -14.19
C PRO A 341 -6.29 -8.11 -12.70
N LEU A 342 -5.18 -8.28 -11.97
CA LEU A 342 -5.16 -8.50 -10.53
C LEU A 342 -4.41 -7.35 -9.85
N TYR A 343 -5.07 -6.73 -8.88
CA TYR A 343 -4.55 -5.57 -8.15
C TYR A 343 -4.46 -5.86 -6.66
N PHE A 344 -3.32 -5.61 -6.05
CA PHE A 344 -3.11 -5.68 -4.59
C PHE A 344 -2.99 -4.29 -4.01
N ALA A 345 -3.68 -4.03 -2.89
CA ALA A 345 -3.63 -2.76 -2.18
C ALA A 345 -2.29 -2.52 -1.45
N ALA A 346 -1.53 -3.58 -1.16
CA ALA A 346 -0.23 -3.54 -0.49
C ALA A 346 0.62 -4.77 -0.87
N ASP A 347 1.94 -4.71 -0.62
CA ASP A 347 2.86 -5.86 -0.75
C ASP A 347 3.69 -6.12 0.52
N ASP A 348 3.18 -5.72 1.68
CA ASP A 348 3.89 -5.91 2.94
C ASP A 348 3.96 -7.40 3.30
N LEU A 349 5.17 -7.94 3.40
CA LEU A 349 5.38 -9.30 3.90
C LEU A 349 4.92 -9.44 5.34
N GLU A 350 5.25 -8.44 6.17
CA GLU A 350 4.98 -8.44 7.60
C GLU A 350 4.48 -7.08 8.10
N TYR A 351 3.66 -7.11 9.14
CA TYR A 351 3.20 -5.92 9.86
C TYR A 351 3.14 -6.17 11.37
N GLN A 352 3.14 -5.09 12.17
CA GLN A 352 3.02 -5.18 13.61
C GLN A 352 1.54 -5.19 14.06
N ALA A 353 1.09 -6.32 14.61
CA ALA A 353 -0.24 -6.46 15.23
C ALA A 353 -0.15 -6.39 16.77
N ALA A 354 -1.22 -6.80 17.47
CA ALA A 354 -1.23 -6.91 18.92
C ALA A 354 -0.26 -7.97 19.47
N PHE A 355 0.05 -9.01 18.69
CA PHE A 355 0.98 -10.06 19.12
C PHE A 355 2.43 -9.53 19.17
N PRO A 356 3.29 -9.98 20.11
CA PRO A 356 4.63 -9.42 20.29
C PRO A 356 5.55 -9.49 19.07
N SER A 357 5.37 -10.50 18.22
CA SER A 357 6.11 -10.69 16.97
C SER A 357 5.27 -10.28 15.76
N SER A 358 5.90 -9.75 14.71
CA SER A 358 5.26 -9.36 13.45
C SER A 358 4.40 -10.49 12.87
N ARG A 359 3.30 -10.14 12.21
CA ARG A 359 2.36 -11.07 11.55
C ARG A 359 2.53 -10.95 10.04
N LEU A 360 2.21 -12.02 9.32
CA LEU A 360 2.22 -12.02 7.86
C LEU A 360 1.11 -11.12 7.32
N GLY A 361 1.45 -10.27 6.35
CA GLY A 361 0.53 -9.37 5.67
C GLY A 361 0.14 -9.83 4.27
N MET A 362 -0.42 -8.91 3.49
CA MET A 362 -0.90 -9.14 2.13
C MET A 362 0.20 -9.65 1.17
N GLY A 363 1.45 -9.24 1.35
CA GLY A 363 2.56 -9.72 0.52
C GLY A 363 2.81 -11.22 0.70
N ALA A 364 2.61 -11.75 1.90
CA ALA A 364 2.69 -13.20 2.13
C ALA A 364 1.56 -13.96 1.42
N PHE A 365 0.34 -13.39 1.41
CA PHE A 365 -0.78 -13.95 0.65
C PHE A 365 -0.49 -13.94 -0.86
N ARG A 366 0.02 -12.82 -1.39
CA ARG A 366 0.42 -12.70 -2.79
C ARG A 366 1.44 -13.79 -3.17
N ILE A 367 2.50 -13.97 -2.37
CA ILE A 367 3.52 -15.00 -2.60
C ILE A 367 2.89 -16.40 -2.61
N ALA A 368 1.93 -16.67 -1.72
CA ALA A 368 1.22 -17.95 -1.69
C ALA A 368 0.37 -18.17 -2.95
N LEU A 369 -0.41 -17.16 -3.37
CA LEU A 369 -1.21 -17.21 -4.59
C LEU A 369 -0.34 -17.40 -5.83
N GLU A 370 0.68 -16.55 -6.01
CA GLU A 370 1.65 -16.61 -7.12
C GLU A 370 2.32 -17.98 -7.19
N SER A 371 2.73 -18.51 -6.03
CA SER A 371 3.33 -19.83 -5.92
C SER A 371 2.41 -20.94 -6.42
N VAL A 372 1.14 -20.95 -5.99
CA VAL A 372 0.18 -21.98 -6.42
C VAL A 372 -0.17 -21.80 -7.89
N PHE A 373 -0.50 -20.57 -8.31
CA PHE A 373 -0.90 -20.24 -9.67
C PHE A 373 0.16 -20.65 -10.70
N ASN A 374 1.42 -20.29 -10.47
CA ASN A 374 2.53 -20.60 -11.40
C ASN A 374 2.84 -22.10 -11.52
N ARG A 375 2.33 -22.93 -10.60
CA ARG A 375 2.47 -24.40 -10.66
C ARG A 375 1.36 -25.08 -11.45
N ILE A 376 0.21 -24.42 -11.61
CA ILE A 376 -0.99 -24.99 -12.24
C ILE A 376 -1.40 -24.27 -13.53
N HIS A 377 -0.72 -23.18 -13.87
CA HIS A 377 -0.96 -22.37 -15.05
C HIS A 377 0.32 -22.20 -15.88
N TYR A 378 0.17 -22.15 -17.20
CA TYR A 378 1.31 -22.09 -18.13
C TYR A 378 2.00 -20.73 -18.15
N ASN A 379 1.23 -19.65 -17.98
CA ASN A 379 1.77 -18.30 -17.91
C ASN A 379 1.93 -17.88 -16.44
N PRO A 380 3.02 -17.19 -16.06
CA PRO A 380 3.17 -16.63 -14.72
C PRO A 380 2.00 -15.71 -14.36
N LEU A 381 1.69 -15.65 -13.06
CA LEU A 381 0.68 -14.73 -12.52
C LEU A 381 1.11 -13.29 -12.81
N GLU A 382 0.25 -12.54 -13.48
CA GLU A 382 0.45 -11.10 -13.70
C GLU A 382 -0.35 -10.31 -12.67
N TYR A 383 0.27 -9.32 -12.03
CA TYR A 383 -0.41 -8.47 -11.05
C TYR A 383 0.27 -7.11 -10.91
N VAL A 384 -0.45 -6.17 -10.29
CA VAL A 384 0.09 -4.87 -9.89
C VAL A 384 -0.15 -4.67 -8.39
N CYS A 385 0.89 -4.27 -7.68
CA CYS A 385 0.82 -3.93 -6.26
C CYS A 385 0.86 -2.42 -6.07
N PHE A 386 0.03 -1.93 -5.16
CA PHE A 386 0.02 -0.56 -4.66
C PHE A 386 0.54 -0.54 -3.22
N GLY A 387 0.46 0.62 -2.58
CA GLY A 387 0.91 0.82 -1.21
C GLY A 387 2.36 1.27 -1.13
N LYS A 388 2.75 1.71 0.06
CA LYS A 388 4.16 1.98 0.40
C LYS A 388 4.98 0.70 0.16
N PRO A 389 6.23 0.78 -0.34
CA PRO A 389 7.05 1.98 -0.53
C PRO A 389 6.86 2.71 -1.87
N ASP A 390 5.82 2.43 -2.67
CA ASP A 390 5.64 3.07 -3.99
C ASP A 390 5.60 4.62 -3.88
N PRO A 391 6.51 5.36 -4.57
CA PRO A 391 6.52 6.82 -4.58
C PRO A 391 5.20 7.47 -5.01
N PHE A 392 4.39 6.79 -5.82
CA PHE A 392 3.07 7.28 -6.23
C PHE A 392 2.15 7.52 -5.04
N VAL A 393 2.22 6.67 -4.01
CA VAL A 393 1.42 6.79 -2.79
C VAL A 393 1.80 8.05 -2.01
N PHE A 394 3.10 8.37 -1.93
CA PHE A 394 3.61 9.59 -1.32
C PHE A 394 3.22 10.84 -2.10
N LYS A 395 3.27 10.79 -3.44
CA LYS A 395 2.80 11.90 -4.29
C LYS A 395 1.32 12.19 -4.08
N ASN A 396 0.50 11.15 -3.93
CA ASN A 396 -0.92 11.31 -3.61
C ASN A 396 -1.12 11.91 -2.21
N ALA A 397 -0.36 11.41 -1.21
CA ALA A 397 -0.39 11.95 0.14
C ALA A 397 -0.01 13.45 0.19
N GLU A 398 1.01 13.87 -0.57
CA GLU A 398 1.37 15.28 -0.71
C GLU A 398 0.21 16.11 -1.29
N ALA A 399 -0.43 15.64 -2.36
CA ALA A 399 -1.57 16.34 -2.96
C ALA A 399 -2.73 16.49 -1.97
N MET A 400 -3.04 15.45 -1.20
CA MET A 400 -4.07 15.48 -0.16
C MET A 400 -3.70 16.42 0.99
N LEU A 401 -2.45 16.40 1.47
CA LEU A 401 -1.97 17.33 2.49
C LEU A 401 -2.10 18.79 2.04
N LYS A 402 -1.88 19.08 0.76
CA LYS A 402 -2.04 20.45 0.23
C LYS A 402 -3.51 20.89 0.26
N GLN A 403 -4.46 19.98 0.04
CA GLN A 403 -5.89 20.25 0.17
C GLN A 403 -6.33 20.41 1.63
N LEU A 404 -5.63 19.77 2.57
CA LEU A 404 -5.88 19.87 4.01
C LEU A 404 -5.27 21.12 4.65
N GLN A 405 -4.50 21.93 3.91
CA GLN A 405 -4.00 23.19 4.44
C GLN A 405 -5.17 24.09 4.86
N PRO A 406 -5.13 24.68 6.06
CA PRO A 406 -6.12 25.66 6.47
C PRO A 406 -6.22 26.78 5.44
N SER A 407 -7.38 26.88 4.78
CA SER A 407 -7.69 27.98 3.87
C SER A 407 -7.94 29.23 4.71
N TYR A 408 -6.87 29.97 5.01
CA TYR A 408 -7.00 31.35 5.44
C TYR A 408 -7.47 32.17 4.24
N HIS A 409 -8.77 32.41 4.14
CA HIS A 409 -9.34 33.45 3.30
C HIS A 409 -8.90 34.80 3.87
N SER A 410 -7.75 35.32 3.42
CA SER A 410 -7.57 36.76 3.40
C SER A 410 -8.32 37.27 2.17
N ASP A 411 -9.44 37.96 2.37
CA ASP A 411 -10.15 38.76 1.36
C ASP A 411 -9.25 39.93 0.90
N ASN A 412 -8.17 39.62 0.19
CA ASN A 412 -7.35 40.59 -0.49
C ASN A 412 -6.96 40.03 -1.85
N PHE A 413 -7.67 40.52 -2.87
CA PHE A 413 -7.30 40.60 -4.28
C PHE A 413 -6.10 39.74 -4.70
N LYS A 414 -6.36 38.50 -5.12
CA LYS A 414 -5.42 37.78 -5.99
C LYS A 414 -5.72 38.13 -7.43
N GLU A 415 -4.71 38.62 -8.13
CA GLU A 415 -4.71 38.74 -9.59
C GLU A 415 -4.97 37.37 -10.24
N PRO A 416 -5.70 37.34 -11.38
CA PRO A 416 -5.99 36.11 -12.10
C PRO A 416 -4.72 35.64 -12.82
N GLY A 417 -3.94 34.78 -12.16
CA GLY A 417 -2.72 34.20 -12.76
C GLY A 417 -1.93 33.25 -11.87
N ASP A 418 -2.14 33.25 -10.55
CA ASP A 418 -1.41 32.37 -9.62
C ASP A 418 -2.36 31.44 -8.85
N SER A 419 -2.74 30.33 -9.49
CA SER A 419 -3.31 29.15 -8.83
C SER A 419 -2.26 28.39 -7.99
N GLY A 420 -1.37 29.13 -7.31
CA GLY A 420 -0.25 28.62 -6.54
C GLY A 420 -0.69 28.07 -5.19
N LEU A 421 -1.13 26.81 -5.17
CA LEU A 421 -1.15 26.01 -3.96
C LEU A 421 0.31 25.85 -3.50
N GLN A 422 0.70 26.63 -2.49
CA GLN A 422 2.09 26.70 -2.02
C GLN A 422 2.60 25.30 -1.66
N SER A 423 3.73 24.91 -2.27
CA SER A 423 4.37 23.62 -2.00
C SER A 423 4.94 23.59 -0.58
N PHE A 424 4.80 22.45 0.09
CA PHE A 424 5.43 22.23 1.40
C PHE A 424 6.95 22.29 1.28
N LYS A 425 7.60 22.93 2.26
CA LYS A 425 9.06 22.90 2.43
C LYS A 425 9.53 21.55 2.97
N THR A 426 8.74 20.96 3.88
CA THR A 426 9.03 19.65 4.49
C THR A 426 7.75 18.84 4.64
N LEU A 427 7.80 17.56 4.33
CA LEU A 427 6.74 16.59 4.64
C LEU A 427 7.33 15.49 5.51
N TYR A 428 6.80 15.30 6.70
CA TYR A 428 7.31 14.29 7.63
C TYR A 428 6.55 12.98 7.45
N MET A 429 7.25 11.91 7.08
CA MET A 429 6.70 10.54 7.14
C MET A 429 7.13 9.91 8.46
N ILE A 430 6.19 9.66 9.36
CA ILE A 430 6.44 8.96 10.62
C ILE A 430 5.99 7.51 10.47
N GLY A 431 6.95 6.58 10.54
CA GLY A 431 6.74 5.15 10.30
C GLY A 431 7.45 4.26 11.31
N ASP A 432 7.18 2.96 11.28
CA ASP A 432 7.85 1.94 12.08
C ASP A 432 8.58 0.90 11.23
N ASN A 433 8.35 0.88 9.91
CA ASN A 433 8.86 -0.14 9.00
C ASN A 433 9.90 0.43 8.02
N PRO A 434 11.19 0.08 8.15
CA PRO A 434 12.25 0.63 7.30
C PRO A 434 12.09 0.33 5.80
N SER A 435 11.64 -0.88 5.44
CA SER A 435 11.49 -1.28 4.04
C SER A 435 10.23 -0.72 3.37
N VAL A 436 9.35 -0.08 4.14
CA VAL A 436 8.04 0.42 3.68
C VAL A 436 7.97 1.94 3.83
N ASP A 437 8.01 2.46 5.06
CA ASP A 437 7.83 3.88 5.34
C ASP A 437 9.07 4.71 4.97
N VAL A 438 10.24 4.28 5.47
CA VAL A 438 11.50 4.99 5.28
C VAL A 438 11.92 4.89 3.82
N LYS A 439 11.96 3.67 3.27
CA LYS A 439 12.26 3.44 1.86
C LYS A 439 11.33 4.24 0.94
N GLY A 440 10.02 4.26 1.24
CA GLY A 440 9.05 5.00 0.43
C GLY A 440 9.28 6.52 0.45
N ALA A 441 9.50 7.10 1.64
CA ALA A 441 9.84 8.51 1.78
C ALA A 441 11.15 8.87 1.05
N GLN A 442 12.18 8.01 1.15
CA GLN A 442 13.45 8.20 0.44
C GLN A 442 13.29 8.16 -1.08
N GLN A 443 12.50 7.21 -1.60
CA GLN A 443 12.26 7.08 -3.04
C GLN A 443 11.38 8.22 -3.58
N ALA A 444 10.43 8.72 -2.78
CA ALA A 444 9.66 9.91 -3.11
C ALA A 444 10.54 11.18 -3.15
N GLY A 445 11.60 11.22 -2.34
CA GLY A 445 12.55 12.32 -2.30
C GLY A 445 11.98 13.60 -1.71
N HIS A 446 12.66 14.72 -1.93
CA HIS A 446 12.21 16.03 -1.41
C HIS A 446 10.78 16.35 -1.85
N PRO A 447 9.87 16.81 -0.95
CA PRO A 447 10.15 17.35 0.39
C PRO A 447 10.06 16.35 1.55
N TRP A 448 10.06 15.04 1.29
CA TRP A 448 9.88 14.03 2.32
C TRP A 448 11.08 13.90 3.26
N PHE A 449 10.79 13.85 4.56
CA PHE A 449 11.70 13.64 5.67
C PHE A 449 11.18 12.46 6.50
N SER A 450 11.98 11.41 6.62
CA SER A 450 11.60 10.16 7.27
C SER A 450 11.96 10.15 8.76
N ILE A 451 10.96 9.85 9.60
CA ILE A 451 11.13 9.64 11.04
C ILE A 451 10.74 8.19 11.35
N LEU A 452 11.69 7.41 11.86
CA LEU A 452 11.50 6.01 12.20
C LEU A 452 11.32 5.83 13.72
N THR A 453 10.16 5.32 14.11
CA THR A 453 9.79 5.04 15.51
C THR A 453 10.21 3.64 15.96
N ARG A 454 10.23 3.38 17.27
CA ARG A 454 10.57 2.06 17.86
C ARG A 454 9.39 1.24 18.36
N THR A 455 8.19 1.73 18.13
CA THR A 455 6.96 1.16 18.69
C THR A 455 6.41 0.00 17.86
N GLY A 456 7.02 -0.33 16.73
CA GLY A 456 6.49 -1.29 15.77
C GLY A 456 7.48 -2.38 15.33
N VAL A 457 7.54 -2.61 14.02
CA VAL A 457 8.42 -3.56 13.32
C VAL A 457 9.88 -3.26 13.65
N PHE A 458 10.29 -1.99 13.56
CA PHE A 458 11.62 -1.58 13.96
C PHE A 458 11.74 -1.44 15.48
N ARG A 459 12.75 -2.11 16.06
CA ARG A 459 13.11 -2.03 17.49
C ARG A 459 14.62 -1.89 17.70
N GLY A 460 15.34 -1.51 16.65
CA GLY A 460 16.80 -1.36 16.69
C GLY A 460 17.23 -0.22 17.62
N LYS A 461 18.41 -0.33 18.23
CA LYS A 461 18.98 0.76 19.05
C LYS A 461 19.54 1.91 18.22
N HIS A 462 20.08 1.58 17.05
CA HIS A 462 20.65 2.54 16.11
C HIS A 462 19.68 2.76 14.96
N ASN A 463 20.13 3.41 13.89
CA ASN A 463 19.36 3.47 12.65
C ASN A 463 19.36 2.12 11.94
N HIS A 464 18.39 1.88 11.05
CA HIS A 464 18.33 0.66 10.25
C HIS A 464 19.51 0.64 9.26
N ALA A 465 20.14 -0.52 9.09
CA ALA A 465 21.42 -0.62 8.35
C ALA A 465 21.25 -0.43 6.83
N GLU A 466 20.16 -0.95 6.27
CA GLU A 466 19.91 -0.92 4.82
C GLU A 466 19.07 0.27 4.38
N PHE A 467 18.10 0.66 5.22
CA PHE A 467 17.17 1.78 4.96
C PHE A 467 17.23 2.78 6.11
N PRO A 468 18.31 3.57 6.23
CA PRO A 468 18.48 4.49 7.35
C PRO A 468 17.54 5.70 7.24
N ALA A 469 16.73 5.97 8.27
CA ALA A 469 15.85 7.14 8.31
C ALA A 469 16.64 8.45 8.57
N ASP A 470 16.03 9.59 8.26
CA ASP A 470 16.63 10.91 8.56
C ASP A 470 16.69 11.18 10.07
N LEU A 471 15.67 10.70 10.80
CA LEU A 471 15.62 10.71 12.25
C LEU A 471 15.08 9.39 12.77
N VAL A 472 15.61 8.97 13.92
CA VAL A 472 15.17 7.78 14.62
C VAL A 472 14.81 8.17 16.04
N ILE A 473 13.61 7.79 16.49
CA ILE A 473 13.05 8.22 17.76
C ILE A 473 12.25 7.09 18.41
N ASP A 474 11.95 7.19 19.71
CA ASP A 474 11.32 6.06 20.40
C ASP A 474 9.80 6.03 20.13
N THR A 475 9.12 7.19 20.18
CA THR A 475 7.65 7.28 20.11
C THR A 475 7.13 8.34 19.14
N VAL A 476 5.85 8.25 18.75
CA VAL A 476 5.20 9.27 17.90
C VAL A 476 5.00 10.60 18.63
N GLU A 477 4.83 10.59 19.95
CA GLU A 477 4.80 11.81 20.77
C GLU A 477 6.11 12.60 20.65
N GLU A 478 7.25 11.92 20.82
CA GLU A 478 8.57 12.53 20.63
C GLU A 478 8.80 13.01 19.19
N ALA A 479 8.28 12.27 18.19
CA ALA A 479 8.35 12.69 16.79
C ALA A 479 7.62 14.02 16.57
N VAL A 480 6.42 14.17 17.13
CA VAL A 480 5.64 15.41 17.07
C VAL A 480 6.34 16.53 17.83
N ASP A 481 6.90 16.26 19.02
CA ASP A 481 7.73 17.22 19.76
C ASP A 481 8.88 17.77 18.92
N TYR A 482 9.63 16.87 18.28
CA TYR A 482 10.73 17.25 17.40
C TYR A 482 10.26 18.14 16.25
N ILE A 483 9.17 17.77 15.58
CA ILE A 483 8.64 18.52 14.43
C ILE A 483 8.21 19.93 14.87
N LEU A 484 7.41 20.04 15.93
CA LEU A 484 6.92 21.34 16.40
C LEU A 484 8.08 22.26 16.85
N GLY A 485 9.07 21.71 17.54
CA GLY A 485 10.28 22.45 17.92
C GLY A 485 11.13 22.89 16.72
N ARG A 486 11.30 22.02 15.72
CA ARG A 486 12.05 22.33 14.49
C ARG A 486 11.36 23.39 13.63
N GLU A 487 10.04 23.33 13.53
CA GLU A 487 9.23 24.24 12.71
C GLU A 487 8.82 25.52 13.48
N ARG A 488 9.25 25.65 14.74
CA ARG A 488 9.02 26.81 15.63
C ARG A 488 7.54 27.09 15.90
N ILE A 489 6.75 26.03 16.04
CA ILE A 489 5.38 26.13 16.55
C ILE A 489 5.44 25.85 18.05
N SER A 490 5.26 26.91 18.85
CA SER A 490 5.25 26.87 20.31
C SER A 490 3.87 26.62 20.87
#